data_AF-A0A976LRE5-F1
#
_entry.id   AF-A0A976LRE5-F1
#
_cell.length_a   1.000
_cell.length_b   1.000
_cell.length_c   1.000
_cell.angle_alpha   90.00
_cell.angle_beta   90.00
_cell.angle_gamma   90.00
#
_symmetry.space_group_name_H-M   'P 1'
#
loop_
_entity.id
_entity.type
_entity.pdbx_description
1 polymer ?
#
loop_
_entity_poly.entity_id
_entity_poly.type
_entity_poly.pdbx_seq_one_letter_code
_entity_poly.pdbx_strand_id
1 'polypeptide(L)'
;MVATKRKIQTETLPTIAVTVLLYAVSLHYLVLGLPGAPYATVLAENYFWRDASKVIEQVEDDVRENTGQDPITIGMDKFSVASSLAFYDRDGGSSNIRSQNMFGDEGVMYGLWFPSQLPLNQPIILVGRNPYDLEHDRNGIALDKILFQLGPIQHKEIMRDGKLFRHVYYRVAQGYLGLPKA
;
A
#
# COMPACT_ATOMS: atom_id res chain seq x y z
N MET A 1 -14.22 40.89 -41.05
CA MET A 1 -14.23 39.75 -40.09
C MET A 1 -12.86 39.08 -39.87
N VAL A 2 -11.78 39.50 -40.54
CA VAL A 2 -10.42 38.90 -40.40
C VAL A 2 -9.55 39.61 -39.34
N ALA A 3 -9.71 40.92 -39.16
CA ALA A 3 -8.93 41.72 -38.21
C ALA A 3 -9.20 41.35 -36.73
N THR A 4 -10.45 41.05 -36.39
CA THR A 4 -10.86 40.69 -35.02
C THR A 4 -10.30 39.34 -34.59
N LYS A 5 -10.17 38.36 -35.51
CA LYS A 5 -9.57 37.05 -35.21
C LYS A 5 -8.07 37.14 -34.88
N ARG A 6 -7.32 38.00 -35.58
CA ARG A 6 -5.88 38.21 -35.29
C ARG A 6 -5.67 38.84 -33.92
N LYS A 7 -6.53 39.79 -33.53
CA LYS A 7 -6.38 40.52 -32.25
C LYS A 7 -6.62 39.63 -31.02
N ILE A 8 -7.58 38.72 -31.10
CA ILE A 8 -7.85 37.73 -30.04
C ILE A 8 -6.71 36.72 -29.94
N GLN A 9 -6.09 36.31 -31.06
CA GLN A 9 -4.93 35.41 -31.05
C GLN A 9 -3.68 36.06 -30.45
N THR A 10 -3.44 37.35 -30.70
CA THR A 10 -2.26 38.06 -30.18
C THR A 10 -2.27 38.27 -28.67
N GLU A 11 -3.45 38.32 -28.03
CA GLU A 11 -3.57 38.50 -26.57
C GLU A 11 -3.72 37.17 -25.80
N THR A 12 -4.20 36.11 -26.45
CA THR A 12 -4.37 34.78 -25.82
C THR A 12 -3.09 33.94 -25.83
N LEU A 13 -2.29 34.02 -26.91
CA LEU A 13 -1.00 33.32 -27.01
C LEU A 13 -0.02 33.63 -25.85
N PRO A 14 0.23 34.90 -25.45
CA PRO A 14 1.13 35.17 -24.34
C PRO A 14 0.57 34.68 -23.01
N THR A 15 -0.74 34.77 -22.80
CA THR A 15 -1.39 34.31 -21.56
C THR A 15 -1.27 32.79 -21.41
N ILE A 16 -1.48 32.04 -22.49
CA ILE A 16 -1.28 30.57 -22.52
C ILE A 16 0.19 30.25 -22.28
N ALA A 17 1.12 30.93 -22.97
CA ALA A 17 2.55 30.70 -22.80
C ALA A 17 3.01 30.93 -21.34
N VAL A 18 2.56 32.03 -20.71
CA VAL A 18 2.85 32.32 -19.29
C VAL A 18 2.26 31.26 -18.38
N THR A 19 1.01 30.83 -18.62
CA THR A 19 0.35 29.81 -17.80
C THR A 19 1.07 28.46 -17.90
N VAL A 20 1.43 28.05 -19.12
CA VAL A 20 2.19 26.81 -19.36
C VAL A 20 3.57 26.88 -18.71
N LEU A 21 4.25 28.03 -18.80
CA LEU A 21 5.57 28.20 -18.20
C LEU A 21 5.49 28.19 -16.67
N LEU A 22 4.51 28.86 -16.07
CA LEU A 22 4.25 28.78 -14.63
C LEU A 22 3.94 27.35 -14.20
N TYR A 23 3.13 26.62 -14.98
CA TYR A 23 2.79 25.24 -14.68
C TYR A 23 4.00 24.31 -14.79
N ALA A 24 4.82 24.47 -15.84
CA ALA A 24 6.04 23.71 -16.05
C ALA A 24 7.04 23.96 -14.91
N VAL A 25 7.26 25.22 -14.54
CA VAL A 25 8.13 25.60 -13.42
C VAL A 25 7.60 25.03 -12.10
N SER A 26 6.30 25.18 -11.83
CA SER A 26 5.67 24.66 -10.60
C SER A 26 5.80 23.15 -10.50
N LEU A 27 5.49 22.41 -11.58
CA LEU A 27 5.64 20.96 -11.62
C LEU A 27 7.10 20.53 -11.52
N HIS A 28 8.02 21.24 -12.17
CA HIS A 28 9.45 20.94 -12.10
C HIS A 28 9.99 21.03 -10.68
N TYR A 29 9.62 22.09 -9.94
CA TYR A 29 10.00 22.23 -8.54
C TYR A 29 9.21 21.33 -7.59
N LEU A 30 7.98 20.94 -7.94
CA LEU A 30 7.21 19.97 -7.16
C LEU A 30 7.82 18.56 -7.26
N VAL A 31 8.31 18.18 -8.45
CA VAL A 31 8.95 16.87 -8.68
C VAL A 31 10.37 16.82 -8.12
N LEU A 32 11.20 17.83 -8.38
CA LEU A 32 12.60 17.85 -7.91
C LEU A 32 12.73 18.26 -6.43
N GLY A 33 11.68 18.83 -5.85
CA GLY A 33 11.72 19.47 -4.55
C GLY A 33 12.31 20.88 -4.62
N LEU A 34 12.04 21.67 -3.60
CA LEU A 34 12.67 22.98 -3.45
C LEU A 34 14.12 22.79 -3.00
N PRO A 35 15.10 23.43 -3.65
CA PRO A 35 16.49 23.36 -3.21
C PRO A 35 16.61 23.85 -1.77
N GLY A 36 17.09 22.99 -0.87
CA GLY A 36 17.28 23.30 0.56
C GLY A 36 16.08 23.02 1.47
N ALA A 37 14.92 22.61 0.95
CA ALA A 37 13.80 22.14 1.77
C ALA A 37 13.73 20.61 1.77
N PRO A 38 13.41 19.96 2.90
CA PRO A 38 13.14 18.52 2.90
C PRO A 38 11.96 18.23 1.97
N TYR A 39 12.11 17.20 1.13
CA TYR A 39 11.08 16.79 0.18
C TYR A 39 9.76 16.55 0.91
N ALA A 40 8.65 17.04 0.33
CA ALA A 40 7.34 16.95 0.96
C ALA A 40 7.01 15.49 1.29
N THR A 41 6.92 15.18 2.57
CA THR A 41 6.67 13.83 3.11
C THR A 41 5.40 13.19 2.54
N VAL A 42 4.44 14.00 2.10
CA VAL A 42 3.17 13.59 1.46
C VAL A 42 3.41 12.81 0.16
N LEU A 43 4.40 13.18 -0.65
CA LEU A 43 4.72 12.41 -1.86
C LEU A 43 5.56 11.17 -1.52
N ALA A 44 6.37 11.25 -0.47
CA ALA A 44 7.23 10.16 -0.02
C ALA A 44 6.44 8.96 0.56
N GLU A 45 5.16 9.15 0.91
CA GLU A 45 4.27 8.11 1.43
C GLU A 45 4.05 6.93 0.47
N ASN A 46 4.25 7.10 -0.84
CA ASN A 46 4.08 5.99 -1.78
C ASN A 46 5.42 5.35 -2.22
N TYR A 47 6.55 5.99 -1.92
CA TYR A 47 7.88 5.54 -2.38
C TYR A 47 8.59 4.59 -1.40
N PHE A 48 7.97 4.25 -0.27
CA PHE A 48 8.57 3.32 0.70
C PHE A 48 8.24 1.86 0.44
N TRP A 49 7.23 1.57 -0.38
CA TRP A 49 6.76 0.21 -0.60
C TRP A 49 7.82 -0.72 -1.17
N ARG A 50 8.75 -0.22 -1.98
CA ARG A 50 9.88 -1.04 -2.47
C ARG A 50 10.75 -1.58 -1.34
N ASP A 51 10.99 -0.77 -0.31
CA ASP A 51 11.80 -1.19 0.84
C ASP A 51 10.93 -1.97 1.84
N ALA A 52 9.66 -1.60 1.98
CA ALA A 52 8.70 -2.33 2.80
C ALA A 52 8.50 -3.77 2.31
N SER A 53 8.35 -3.99 1.00
CA SER A 53 8.18 -5.32 0.43
C SER A 53 9.34 -6.24 0.78
N LYS A 54 10.59 -5.77 0.71
CA LYS A 54 11.75 -6.56 1.12
C LYS A 54 11.72 -6.95 2.60
N VAL A 55 11.26 -6.04 3.44
CA VAL A 55 11.12 -6.29 4.88
C VAL A 55 10.01 -7.30 5.14
N ILE A 56 8.92 -7.24 4.37
CA ILE A 56 7.82 -8.21 4.46
C ILE A 56 8.22 -9.57 3.88
N GLU A 57 8.97 -9.62 2.78
CA GLU A 57 9.58 -10.85 2.23
C GLU A 57 10.42 -11.56 3.30
N GLN A 58 11.23 -10.81 4.08
CA GLN A 58 11.97 -11.38 5.22
C GLN A 58 11.05 -11.95 6.30
N VAL A 59 9.91 -11.30 6.58
CA VAL A 59 8.93 -11.82 7.54
C VAL A 59 8.25 -13.07 6.99
N GLU A 60 7.97 -13.13 5.68
CA GLU A 60 7.43 -14.32 5.02
C GLU A 60 8.41 -15.49 5.10
N ASP A 61 9.69 -15.25 4.86
CA ASP A 61 10.76 -16.23 5.00
C ASP A 61 10.88 -16.73 6.45
N ASP A 62 10.90 -15.82 7.43
CA ASP A 62 10.93 -16.17 8.86
C ASP A 62 9.73 -17.04 9.25
N VAL A 63 8.52 -16.70 8.77
CA VAL A 63 7.31 -17.48 9.05
C VAL A 63 7.36 -18.84 8.34
N ARG A 64 7.88 -18.91 7.12
CA ARG A 64 8.04 -20.15 6.35
C ARG A 64 9.02 -21.10 7.01
N GLU A 65 10.15 -20.59 7.49
CA GLU A 65 11.15 -21.39 8.23
C GLU A 65 10.58 -21.93 9.56
N ASN A 66 9.81 -21.11 10.28
CA ASN A 66 9.26 -21.49 11.58
C ASN A 66 8.06 -22.45 11.48
N THR A 67 7.22 -22.31 10.45
CA THR A 67 5.97 -23.08 10.32
C THR A 67 6.06 -24.21 9.31
N GLY A 68 7.06 -24.19 8.42
CA GLY A 68 7.19 -25.12 7.29
C GLY A 68 6.12 -24.91 6.20
N GLN A 69 5.31 -23.85 6.29
CA GLN A 69 4.24 -23.54 5.35
C GLN A 69 4.49 -22.17 4.71
N ASP A 70 4.12 -22.04 3.44
CA ASP A 70 4.17 -20.76 2.76
C ASP A 70 3.08 -19.84 3.35
N PRO A 71 3.37 -18.62 3.83
CA PRO A 71 2.34 -17.75 4.40
C PRO A 71 1.49 -17.04 3.33
N ILE A 72 0.27 -16.65 3.69
CA ILE A 72 -0.59 -15.75 2.90
C ILE A 72 -0.44 -14.34 3.44
N THR A 73 0.00 -13.41 2.60
CA THR A 73 0.18 -12.01 2.99
C THR A 73 -1.04 -11.19 2.61
N ILE A 74 -1.64 -10.49 3.57
CA ILE A 74 -2.87 -9.73 3.40
C ILE A 74 -2.61 -8.25 3.65
N GLY A 75 -2.79 -7.43 2.62
CA GLY A 75 -2.80 -5.98 2.76
C GLY A 75 -4.10 -5.50 3.40
N MET A 76 -4.00 -4.93 4.60
CA MET A 76 -5.13 -4.41 5.39
C MET A 76 -5.58 -3.01 4.98
N ASP A 77 -5.51 -2.72 3.68
CA ASP A 77 -6.08 -1.50 3.12
C ASP A 77 -6.86 -1.80 1.84
N LYS A 78 -7.72 -0.85 1.49
CA LYS A 78 -8.59 -0.97 0.31
C LYS A 78 -7.80 -0.89 -1.01
N PHE A 79 -6.68 -0.18 -1.04
CA PHE A 79 -6.09 0.28 -2.29
C PHE A 79 -4.64 -0.16 -2.52
N SER A 80 -3.72 0.20 -1.62
CA SER A 80 -2.31 0.28 -2.02
C SER A 80 -1.40 -0.77 -1.41
N VAL A 81 -1.64 -1.30 -0.22
CA VAL A 81 -0.72 -2.21 0.47
C VAL A 81 -0.59 -3.49 -0.34
N ALA A 82 -1.69 -4.21 -0.58
CA ALA A 82 -1.67 -5.46 -1.33
C ALA A 82 -1.08 -5.27 -2.75
N SER A 83 -1.54 -4.23 -3.45
CA SER A 83 -1.06 -3.89 -4.80
C SER A 83 0.44 -3.56 -4.82
N SER A 84 0.95 -2.85 -3.82
CA SER A 84 2.36 -2.46 -3.78
C SER A 84 3.24 -3.64 -3.39
N LEU A 85 2.80 -4.47 -2.45
CA LEU A 85 3.48 -5.72 -2.10
C LEU A 85 3.58 -6.62 -3.33
N ALA A 86 2.48 -6.87 -4.02
CA ALA A 86 2.45 -7.69 -5.23
C ALA A 86 3.27 -7.10 -6.40
N PHE A 87 3.37 -5.78 -6.49
CA PHE A 87 4.15 -5.13 -7.55
C PHE A 87 5.67 -5.23 -7.32
N TYR A 88 6.11 -5.11 -6.07
CA TYR A 88 7.52 -5.12 -5.71
C TYR A 88 8.06 -6.50 -5.31
N ASP A 89 7.18 -7.49 -5.18
CA ASP A 89 7.54 -8.89 -4.97
C ASP A 89 8.49 -9.37 -6.08
N ARG A 90 9.68 -9.84 -5.68
CA ARG A 90 10.75 -10.23 -6.61
C ARG A 90 10.77 -11.72 -6.87
N ASP A 91 10.17 -12.51 -6.00
CA ASP A 91 10.30 -13.97 -5.97
C ASP A 91 9.06 -14.70 -6.51
N GLY A 92 8.04 -13.93 -6.93
CA GLY A 92 6.81 -14.48 -7.51
C GLY A 92 5.77 -14.89 -6.46
N GLY A 93 5.98 -14.53 -5.18
CA GLY A 93 5.03 -14.69 -4.06
C GLY A 93 3.72 -13.89 -4.19
N SER A 94 3.57 -13.08 -5.23
CA SER A 94 2.34 -12.35 -5.58
C SER A 94 1.11 -13.26 -5.65
N SER A 95 1.29 -14.55 -5.93
CA SER A 95 0.20 -15.54 -5.90
C SER A 95 -0.43 -15.73 -4.53
N ASN A 96 0.27 -15.39 -3.43
CA ASN A 96 -0.20 -15.51 -2.06
C ASN A 96 -0.55 -14.16 -1.43
N ILE A 97 -0.38 -13.06 -2.18
CA ILE A 97 -0.77 -11.73 -1.72
C ILE A 97 -2.27 -11.53 -1.93
N ARG A 98 -2.97 -11.10 -0.88
CA ARG A 98 -4.41 -10.83 -0.84
C ARG A 98 -4.66 -9.45 -0.26
N SER A 99 -5.90 -8.99 -0.37
CA SER A 99 -6.36 -7.76 0.28
C SER A 99 -7.37 -8.09 1.37
N GLN A 100 -7.71 -7.09 2.18
CA GLN A 100 -8.73 -7.14 3.24
C GLN A 100 -10.09 -7.74 2.81
N ASN A 101 -10.37 -7.91 1.52
CA ASN A 101 -11.56 -8.62 1.03
C ASN A 101 -11.65 -10.08 1.48
N MET A 102 -10.53 -10.68 1.90
CA MET A 102 -10.54 -11.96 2.61
C MET A 102 -11.41 -11.93 3.87
N PHE A 103 -11.56 -10.74 4.49
CA PHE A 103 -12.35 -10.53 5.70
C PHE A 103 -13.72 -9.91 5.42
N GLY A 104 -14.21 -10.01 4.18
CA GLY A 104 -15.53 -9.48 3.79
C GLY A 104 -15.54 -7.98 3.47
N ASP A 105 -14.37 -7.34 3.51
CA ASP A 105 -14.21 -5.93 3.14
C ASP A 105 -14.03 -5.72 1.62
N GLU A 106 -13.97 -4.46 1.18
CA GLU A 106 -13.72 -4.13 -0.22
C GLU A 106 -12.20 -4.18 -0.54
N GLY A 107 -11.80 -4.97 -1.54
CA GLY A 107 -10.42 -5.07 -2.04
C GLY A 107 -10.25 -4.66 -3.51
N VAL A 108 -11.20 -3.88 -4.04
CA VAL A 108 -11.28 -3.51 -5.47
C VAL A 108 -11.10 -4.74 -6.37
N MET A 109 -10.00 -4.83 -7.14
CA MET A 109 -9.74 -5.93 -8.06
C MET A 109 -9.40 -7.24 -7.36
N TYR A 110 -8.88 -7.19 -6.13
CA TYR A 110 -8.58 -8.39 -5.34
C TYR A 110 -9.85 -9.18 -4.98
N GLY A 111 -11.01 -8.51 -4.88
CA GLY A 111 -12.30 -9.20 -4.71
C GLY A 111 -12.69 -10.06 -5.92
N LEU A 112 -12.27 -9.68 -7.12
CA LEU A 112 -12.50 -10.43 -8.35
C LEU A 112 -11.43 -11.49 -8.60
N TRP A 113 -10.17 -11.16 -8.35
CA TRP A 113 -9.03 -12.07 -8.58
C TRP A 113 -8.92 -13.14 -7.51
N PHE A 114 -9.22 -12.79 -6.26
CA PHE A 114 -9.12 -13.66 -5.10
C PHE A 114 -10.36 -13.50 -4.21
N PRO A 115 -11.50 -14.09 -4.60
CA PRO A 115 -12.71 -14.06 -3.79
C PRO A 115 -12.45 -14.66 -2.41
N SER A 116 -13.21 -14.22 -1.41
CA SER A 116 -13.07 -14.65 -0.02
C SER A 116 -13.06 -16.18 0.06
N GLN A 117 -12.00 -16.73 0.63
CA GLN A 117 -11.78 -18.18 0.66
C GLN A 117 -12.48 -18.82 1.86
N LEU A 118 -12.66 -20.15 1.77
CA LEU A 118 -13.05 -20.99 2.90
C LEU A 118 -12.02 -20.87 4.05
N PRO A 119 -12.34 -21.33 5.26
CA PRO A 119 -11.36 -21.43 6.36
C PRO A 119 -10.09 -22.15 5.91
N LEU A 120 -8.93 -21.60 6.28
CA LEU A 120 -7.61 -22.08 5.87
C LEU A 120 -6.73 -22.27 7.10
N ASN A 121 -5.97 -23.35 7.12
CA ASN A 121 -5.06 -23.66 8.22
C ASN A 121 -3.60 -23.28 7.91
N GLN A 122 -3.44 -22.22 7.10
CA GLN A 122 -2.17 -21.70 6.61
C GLN A 122 -1.82 -20.42 7.37
N PRO A 123 -0.53 -20.16 7.68
CA PRO A 123 -0.11 -18.92 8.31
C PRO A 123 -0.53 -17.70 7.48
N ILE A 124 -0.98 -16.66 8.17
CA ILE A 124 -1.44 -15.41 7.56
C ILE A 124 -0.65 -14.25 8.15
N ILE A 125 -0.12 -13.41 7.28
CA ILE A 125 0.60 -12.19 7.65
C ILE A 125 -0.27 -11.01 7.24
N LEU A 126 -0.80 -10.29 8.23
CA LEU A 126 -1.49 -9.03 8.02
C LEU A 126 -0.46 -7.91 7.92
N VAL A 127 -0.58 -7.04 6.91
CA VAL A 127 0.32 -5.89 6.71
C VAL A 127 -0.50 -4.62 6.60
N GLY A 128 -0.12 -3.61 7.37
CA GLY A 128 -0.85 -2.35 7.49
C GLY A 128 0.08 -1.14 7.61
N ARG A 129 -0.48 0.05 7.38
CA ARG A 129 0.26 1.31 7.57
C ARG A 129 0.15 1.84 9.00
N ASN A 130 -0.89 1.42 9.71
CA ASN A 130 -1.19 1.80 11.08
C ASN A 130 -1.53 0.54 11.90
N PRO A 131 -1.12 0.44 13.17
CA PRO A 131 -1.60 -0.61 14.09
C PRO A 131 -3.11 -0.81 14.08
N TYR A 132 -3.90 0.25 13.97
CA TYR A 132 -5.37 0.18 14.02
C TYR A 132 -5.94 -0.73 12.92
N ASP A 133 -5.35 -0.71 11.72
CA ASP A 133 -5.74 -1.53 10.57
C ASP A 133 -5.48 -3.03 10.82
N LEU A 134 -4.70 -3.39 11.85
CA LEU A 134 -4.33 -4.76 12.23
C LEU A 134 -5.07 -5.27 13.47
N GLU A 135 -5.87 -4.42 14.10
CA GLU A 135 -6.68 -4.78 15.28
C GLU A 135 -8.11 -5.11 14.86
N HIS A 136 -8.67 -4.30 13.97
CA HIS A 136 -10.07 -4.33 13.57
C HIS A 136 -10.22 -4.41 12.05
N ASP A 137 -11.31 -5.02 11.60
CA ASP A 137 -11.79 -4.84 10.22
C ASP A 137 -12.37 -3.43 10.02
N ARG A 138 -12.79 -3.08 8.79
CA ARG A 138 -13.38 -1.76 8.51
C ARG A 138 -14.64 -1.46 9.32
N ASN A 139 -15.35 -2.50 9.77
CA ASN A 139 -16.58 -2.38 10.56
C ASN A 139 -16.30 -2.31 12.07
N GLY A 140 -15.02 -2.29 12.48
CA GLY A 140 -14.63 -2.25 13.89
C GLY A 140 -14.71 -3.61 14.59
N ILE A 141 -14.87 -4.72 13.85
CA ILE A 141 -14.86 -6.07 14.40
C ILE A 141 -13.41 -6.50 14.62
N ALA A 142 -13.10 -6.91 15.84
CA ALA A 142 -11.77 -7.39 16.16
C ALA A 142 -11.41 -8.66 15.36
N LEU A 143 -10.21 -8.66 14.77
CA LEU A 143 -9.73 -9.73 13.88
C LEU A 143 -9.47 -11.06 14.61
N ASP A 144 -9.38 -11.02 15.94
CA ASP A 144 -9.21 -12.20 16.82
C ASP A 144 -10.39 -13.18 16.73
N LYS A 145 -11.57 -12.73 16.29
CA LYS A 145 -12.75 -13.57 16.10
C LYS A 145 -12.72 -14.39 14.82
N ILE A 146 -11.95 -13.96 13.83
CA ILE A 146 -11.91 -14.56 12.48
C ILE A 146 -10.56 -15.21 12.15
N LEU A 147 -9.52 -14.94 12.93
CA LEU A 147 -8.18 -15.50 12.77
C LEU A 147 -7.82 -16.43 13.93
N PHE A 148 -7.17 -17.55 13.61
CA PHE A 148 -6.71 -18.52 14.59
C PHE A 148 -5.33 -18.12 15.13
N GLN A 149 -5.21 -18.06 16.46
CA GLN A 149 -3.98 -17.71 17.19
C GLN A 149 -3.31 -16.44 16.65
N LEU A 150 -4.06 -15.35 16.66
CA LEU A 150 -3.57 -14.05 16.22
C LEU A 150 -2.54 -13.48 17.20
N GLY A 151 -1.29 -13.34 16.74
CA GLY A 151 -0.16 -12.85 17.55
C GLY A 151 -0.23 -11.35 17.89
N PRO A 152 0.78 -10.78 18.56
CA PRO A 152 0.84 -9.34 18.81
C PRO A 152 1.15 -8.56 17.54
N ILE A 153 0.79 -7.27 17.50
CA ILE A 153 1.22 -6.36 16.44
C ILE A 153 2.72 -6.12 16.58
N GLN A 154 3.43 -6.36 15.50
CA GLN A 154 4.85 -6.11 15.37
C GLN A 154 5.07 -4.97 14.38
N HIS A 155 6.24 -4.36 14.45
CA HIS A 155 6.67 -3.36 13.47
C HIS A 155 8.11 -3.58 13.11
N LYS A 156 8.46 -3.23 11.87
CA LYS A 156 9.84 -3.18 11.40
C LYS A 156 10.17 -1.78 10.93
N GLU A 157 11.39 -1.36 11.24
CA GLU A 157 11.94 -0.09 10.83
C GLU A 157 12.43 -0.18 9.38
N ILE A 158 11.93 0.73 8.54
CA ILE A 158 12.42 0.91 7.18
C ILE A 158 13.49 1.99 7.22
N MET A 159 14.72 1.58 6.93
CA MET A 159 15.89 2.45 6.91
C MET A 159 16.22 2.85 5.47
N ARG A 160 16.46 4.15 5.22
CA ARG A 160 16.97 4.67 3.94
C ARG A 160 18.17 5.58 4.22
N ASP A 161 19.30 5.28 3.60
CA ASP A 161 20.56 6.01 3.78
C ASP A 161 20.97 6.17 5.27
N GLY A 162 20.74 5.14 6.07
CA GLY A 162 21.04 5.13 7.51
C GLY A 162 20.10 5.96 8.38
N LYS A 163 19.04 6.54 7.81
CA LYS A 163 17.99 7.25 8.55
C LYS A 163 16.71 6.42 8.61
N LEU A 164 16.05 6.44 9.76
CA LEU A 164 14.71 5.89 9.92
C LEU A 164 13.76 6.66 8.99
N PHE A 165 13.21 5.94 8.02
CA PHE A 165 12.29 6.51 7.04
C PHE A 165 10.85 6.36 7.51
N ARG A 166 10.45 5.14 7.90
CA ARG A 166 9.08 4.82 8.38
C ARG A 166 9.05 3.46 9.07
N HIS A 167 7.97 3.15 9.78
CA HIS A 167 7.66 1.80 10.25
C HIS A 167 6.64 1.13 9.32
N VAL A 168 6.80 -0.17 9.10
CA VAL A 168 5.73 -1.02 8.58
C VAL A 168 5.20 -1.88 9.73
N TYR A 169 3.88 -1.97 9.85
CA TYR A 169 3.23 -2.76 10.88
C TYR A 169 2.75 -4.07 10.27
N TYR A 170 2.95 -5.15 11.01
CA TYR A 170 2.46 -6.46 10.60
C TYR A 170 2.02 -7.29 11.80
N ARG A 171 1.21 -8.31 11.53
CA ARG A 171 0.68 -9.21 12.54
C ARG A 171 0.52 -10.60 11.95
N VAL A 172 0.92 -11.64 12.69
CA VAL A 172 0.89 -13.02 12.19
C VAL A 172 -0.23 -13.80 12.87
N ALA A 173 -0.99 -14.57 12.10
CA ALA A 173 -1.94 -15.56 12.55
C ALA A 173 -1.58 -16.94 11.99
N GLN A 174 -2.02 -18.02 12.65
CA GLN A 174 -1.74 -19.38 12.20
C GLN A 174 -2.81 -19.94 11.24
N GLY A 175 -3.94 -19.26 11.10
CA GLY A 175 -5.01 -19.69 10.21
C GLY A 175 -6.16 -18.70 10.15
N TYR A 176 -7.08 -18.96 9.22
CA TYR A 176 -8.33 -18.23 9.01
C TYR A 176 -9.52 -19.12 9.34
N LEU A 177 -10.37 -18.65 10.25
CA LEU A 177 -11.55 -19.39 10.73
C LEU A 177 -12.77 -19.20 9.82
N GLY A 178 -12.71 -18.27 8.86
CA GLY A 178 -13.87 -17.88 8.05
C GLY A 178 -14.64 -16.71 8.66
N LEU A 179 -15.52 -16.12 7.85
CA LEU A 179 -16.47 -15.12 8.33
C LEU A 179 -17.50 -15.79 9.26
N PRO A 180 -17.87 -15.14 10.39
CA PRO A 180 -18.97 -15.63 11.20
C PRO A 180 -20.23 -15.71 10.35
N LYS A 181 -20.96 -16.83 10.45
CA LYS A 181 -22.27 -16.96 9.79
C LYS A 181 -23.18 -15.87 10.34
N ALA A 182 -23.77 -15.08 9.44
CA ALA A 182 -24.81 -14.10 9.74
C ALA A 182 -26.07 -14.78 10.29
#